data_AF-A0A2E7UML2-F1
#
_entry.id   AF-A0A2E7UML2-F1
#
_cell.length_a   1.000
_cell.length_b   1.000
_cell.length_c   1.000
_cell.angle_alpha   90.00
_cell.angle_beta   90.00
_cell.angle_gamma   90.00
#
_symmetry.space_group_name_H-M   'P 1'
#
loop_
_entity.id
_entity.type
_entity.pdbx_description
1 polymer ?
#
loop_
_entity_poly.entity_id
_entity_poly.type
_entity_poly.pdbx_seq_one_letter_code
_entity_poly.pdbx_strand_id
1 'polypeptide(L)'
;MKNYFIIMFIGIISASIIACSESQNDARDSLETIIEPQFFVEINDINSAKIKFGKKYNVSELPKAVAVSRAIYLKKDIEIREYQSHVDALQYGEDYAASVTGKDALVSGDEIMWKEGAKDRRKCVPRAGNSEAGCDQKPRFGGYVIMGNLVILCEGLSEQESLTLCHSFKNFIVP
;
A
#
# COMPACT_ATOMS: atom_id res chain seq x y z
N MET A 1 40.68 5.55 68.09
CA MET A 1 39.70 6.22 68.98
C MET A 1 39.28 7.54 68.33
N LYS A 2 37.99 7.90 68.46
CA LYS A 2 37.26 9.09 67.97
C LYS A 2 36.64 9.02 66.55
N ASN A 3 35.57 8.23 66.42
CA ASN A 3 34.16 8.65 66.38
C ASN A 3 33.75 10.07 65.92
N TYR A 4 32.88 10.07 64.89
CA TYR A 4 31.70 10.91 64.53
C TYR A 4 31.83 12.41 64.22
N PHE A 5 31.33 12.82 63.04
CA PHE A 5 30.23 13.81 62.84
C PHE A 5 30.02 14.07 61.32
N ILE A 6 28.96 13.54 60.69
CA ILE A 6 27.79 14.29 60.20
C ILE A 6 28.13 15.62 59.51
N ILE A 7 28.06 15.67 58.17
CA ILE A 7 27.41 16.76 57.41
C ILE A 7 26.69 16.15 56.20
N MET A 8 25.37 16.25 56.24
CA MET A 8 24.46 16.09 55.11
C MET A 8 24.79 17.15 54.04
N PHE A 9 25.15 16.74 52.83
CA PHE A 9 25.04 17.61 51.66
C PHE A 9 24.02 17.03 50.70
N ILE A 10 22.85 17.65 50.73
CA ILE A 10 21.72 17.46 49.82
C ILE A 10 22.19 17.95 48.45
N GLY A 11 22.58 17.01 47.59
CA GLY A 11 22.81 17.26 46.18
C GLY A 11 21.50 17.07 45.41
N ILE A 12 20.90 18.19 45.01
CA ILE A 12 19.72 18.28 44.15
C ILE A 12 20.03 17.53 42.85
N ILE A 13 19.48 16.33 42.69
CA ILE A 13 19.49 15.62 41.42
C ILE A 13 18.39 16.25 40.58
N SER A 14 18.82 16.99 39.56
CA SER A 14 18.02 17.56 38.49
C SER A 14 17.10 16.49 37.90
N ALA A 15 15.81 16.57 38.20
CA ALA A 15 14.79 15.88 37.44
C ALA A 15 14.75 16.51 36.05
N SER A 16 15.42 15.88 35.09
CA SER A 16 15.17 16.12 33.68
C SER A 16 13.74 15.71 33.40
N ILE A 17 12.84 16.69 33.39
CA ILE A 17 11.55 16.55 32.74
C ILE A 17 11.83 16.25 31.27
N ILE A 18 11.78 14.98 30.90
CA ILE A 18 11.55 14.59 29.52
C ILE A 18 10.13 15.05 29.22
N ALA A 19 10.01 16.30 28.78
CA ALA A 19 8.84 16.79 28.12
C ALA A 19 8.78 16.05 26.78
N CYS A 20 8.14 14.88 26.79
CA CYS A 20 7.60 14.31 25.58
C CYS A 20 6.56 15.31 25.11
N SER A 21 6.89 16.08 24.07
CA SER A 21 5.89 16.83 23.34
C SER A 21 4.96 15.80 22.73
N GLU A 22 3.82 15.57 23.37
CA GLU A 22 2.68 14.94 22.74
C GLU A 22 2.21 15.90 21.65
N SER A 23 2.80 15.76 20.47
CA SER A 23 2.23 16.33 19.26
C SER A 23 0.84 15.71 19.17
N GLN A 24 -0.19 16.55 19.37
CA GLN A 24 -1.54 16.20 18.99
C GLN A 24 -1.50 15.95 17.48
N ASN A 25 -1.29 14.69 17.11
CA ASN A 25 -1.58 14.22 15.79
C ASN A 25 -3.09 14.26 15.69
N ASP A 26 -3.58 15.18 14.87
CA ASP A 26 -4.91 15.16 14.29
C ASP A 26 -4.99 13.90 13.42
N ALA A 27 -5.15 12.76 14.09
CA ALA A 27 -5.09 11.43 13.50
C ALA A 27 -6.38 11.21 12.72
N ARG A 28 -6.41 11.69 11.49
CA ARG A 28 -7.05 10.90 10.43
C ARG A 28 -6.31 9.57 10.42
N ASP A 29 -6.99 8.53 10.87
CA ASP A 29 -6.50 7.15 10.91
C ASP A 29 -5.96 6.76 9.53
N SER A 30 -4.66 6.95 9.33
CA SER A 30 -3.97 6.74 8.07
C SER A 30 -3.66 5.26 7.97
N LEU A 31 -4.28 4.58 7.00
CA LEU A 31 -4.07 3.15 6.80
C LEU A 31 -2.64 2.88 6.35
N GLU A 32 -1.99 1.89 6.96
CA GLU A 32 -0.63 1.49 6.61
C GLU A 32 -0.59 0.86 5.21
N THR A 33 0.47 1.15 4.45
CA THR A 33 0.73 0.56 3.13
C THR A 33 1.56 -0.73 3.24
N ILE A 34 2.37 -0.89 4.27
CA ILE A 34 3.15 -2.10 4.53
C ILE A 34 2.58 -2.77 5.78
N ILE A 35 2.15 -4.02 5.65
CA ILE A 35 1.33 -4.71 6.66
C ILE A 35 2.06 -5.93 7.23
N GLU A 36 2.17 -5.96 8.55
CA GLU A 36 2.63 -7.11 9.35
C GLU A 36 1.42 -7.85 9.97
N PRO A 37 1.47 -9.19 10.19
CA PRO A 37 2.61 -10.09 10.02
C PRO A 37 2.80 -10.62 8.58
N GLN A 38 4.02 -10.99 8.24
CA GLN A 38 4.39 -11.62 6.97
C GLN A 38 3.79 -13.03 6.83
N PHE A 39 3.13 -13.32 5.72
CA PHE A 39 2.63 -14.64 5.35
C PHE A 39 2.84 -14.88 3.84
N PHE A 40 2.61 -16.11 3.40
CA PHE A 40 2.72 -16.50 2.00
C PHE A 40 1.34 -16.90 1.46
N VAL A 41 0.97 -16.32 0.32
CA VAL A 41 -0.26 -16.62 -0.42
C VAL A 41 0.10 -16.80 -1.89
N GLU A 42 -0.29 -17.94 -2.45
CA GLU A 42 -0.28 -18.13 -3.91
C GLU A 42 -1.55 -17.52 -4.50
N ILE A 43 -1.45 -16.75 -5.58
CA ILE A 43 -2.61 -16.17 -6.26
C ILE A 43 -3.61 -17.26 -6.66
N ASN A 44 -3.13 -18.44 -7.02
CA ASN A 44 -3.98 -19.55 -7.46
C ASN A 44 -4.79 -20.18 -6.32
N ASP A 45 -4.36 -19.99 -5.06
CA ASP A 45 -5.05 -20.51 -3.88
C ASP A 45 -6.15 -19.56 -3.38
N ILE A 46 -6.17 -18.31 -3.87
CA ILE A 46 -7.24 -17.37 -3.58
C ILE A 46 -8.50 -17.80 -4.34
N ASN A 47 -9.38 -18.56 -3.69
CA ASN A 47 -10.63 -19.02 -4.30
C ASN A 47 -11.85 -18.67 -3.43
N SER A 48 -12.78 -17.89 -3.99
CA SER A 48 -14.04 -17.54 -3.34
C SER A 48 -15.01 -16.88 -4.29
N ALA A 49 -16.31 -17.02 -4.02
CA ALA A 49 -17.38 -16.33 -4.77
C ALA A 49 -17.31 -14.79 -4.70
N LYS A 50 -16.56 -14.21 -3.75
CA LYS A 50 -16.43 -12.75 -3.58
C LYS A 50 -15.35 -12.12 -4.47
N ILE A 51 -14.50 -12.92 -5.11
CA ILE A 51 -13.46 -12.45 -6.02
C ILE A 51 -13.64 -13.10 -7.39
N LYS A 52 -13.51 -12.29 -8.45
CA LYS A 52 -13.49 -12.78 -9.83
C LYS A 52 -12.15 -12.45 -10.47
N PHE A 53 -11.30 -13.45 -10.64
CA PHE A 53 -10.06 -13.31 -11.40
C PHE A 53 -10.35 -13.05 -12.88
N GLY A 54 -9.57 -12.14 -13.45
CA GLY A 54 -9.63 -11.72 -14.84
C GLY A 54 -8.31 -11.99 -15.55
N LYS A 55 -7.77 -10.95 -16.19
CA LYS A 55 -6.54 -11.06 -16.99
C LYS A 55 -5.34 -11.45 -16.12
N LYS A 56 -4.58 -12.44 -16.58
CA LYS A 56 -3.22 -12.76 -16.12
C LYS A 56 -2.23 -12.00 -16.99
N TYR A 57 -1.21 -11.40 -16.38
CA TYR A 57 -0.22 -10.58 -17.09
C TYR A 57 1.10 -11.32 -17.28
N ASN A 58 1.82 -11.00 -18.35
CA ASN A 58 3.19 -11.47 -18.55
C ASN A 58 4.14 -10.71 -17.61
N VAL A 59 4.85 -11.44 -16.75
CA VAL A 59 5.73 -10.89 -15.71
C VAL A 59 7.21 -10.81 -16.12
N SER A 60 7.57 -11.20 -17.34
CA SER A 60 8.97 -11.23 -17.80
C SER A 60 9.72 -9.89 -17.68
N GLU A 61 8.99 -8.77 -17.69
CA GLU A 61 9.54 -7.40 -17.52
C GLU A 61 9.22 -6.78 -16.16
N LEU A 62 8.68 -7.55 -15.20
CA LEU A 62 8.44 -7.13 -13.83
C LEU A 62 9.39 -7.90 -12.89
N PRO A 63 10.42 -7.25 -12.33
CA PRO A 63 11.46 -7.93 -11.57
C PRO A 63 10.91 -8.80 -10.45
N LYS A 64 11.36 -10.07 -10.39
CA LYS A 64 11.06 -11.06 -9.34
C LYS A 64 9.58 -11.40 -9.11
N ALA A 65 8.67 -10.84 -9.89
CA ALA A 65 7.26 -11.21 -9.82
C ALA A 65 7.06 -12.66 -10.30
N VAL A 66 6.32 -13.43 -9.52
CA VAL A 66 5.95 -14.82 -9.79
C VAL A 66 4.69 -14.86 -10.66
N ALA A 67 3.68 -14.08 -10.29
CA ALA A 67 2.42 -14.00 -11.01
C ALA A 67 1.79 -12.61 -10.81
N VAL A 68 1.07 -12.13 -11.82
CA VAL A 68 0.22 -10.95 -11.67
C VAL A 68 -1.13 -11.19 -12.31
N SER A 69 -2.19 -10.87 -11.58
CA SER A 69 -3.56 -10.97 -12.08
C SER A 69 -4.38 -9.74 -11.71
N ARG A 70 -5.22 -9.31 -12.65
CA ARG A 70 -6.35 -8.43 -12.36
C ARG A 70 -7.49 -9.26 -11.80
N ALA A 71 -8.17 -8.74 -10.79
CA ALA A 71 -9.39 -9.33 -10.27
C ALA A 71 -10.42 -8.25 -9.93
N ILE A 72 -11.67 -8.67 -9.75
CA ILE A 72 -12.76 -7.82 -9.25
C ILE A 72 -13.09 -8.31 -7.84
N TYR A 73 -12.99 -7.41 -6.86
CA TYR A 73 -13.38 -7.61 -5.48
C TYR A 73 -14.33 -6.47 -5.06
N LEU A 74 -15.47 -6.80 -4.46
CA LEU A 74 -16.52 -5.82 -4.09
C LEU A 74 -16.90 -4.85 -5.23
N LYS A 75 -17.01 -5.36 -6.46
CA LYS A 75 -17.30 -4.59 -7.70
C LYS A 75 -16.23 -3.53 -8.06
N LYS A 76 -15.05 -3.63 -7.48
CA LYS A 76 -13.90 -2.76 -7.72
C LYS A 76 -12.74 -3.57 -8.29
N ASP A 77 -11.94 -2.95 -9.14
CA ASP A 77 -10.75 -3.59 -9.68
C ASP A 77 -9.62 -3.65 -8.62
N ILE A 78 -8.93 -4.77 -8.58
CA ILE A 78 -7.66 -4.95 -7.89
C ILE A 78 -6.64 -5.58 -8.84
N GLU A 79 -5.37 -5.26 -8.65
CA GLU A 79 -4.24 -5.96 -9.27
C GLU A 79 -3.42 -6.60 -8.16
N ILE A 80 -3.26 -7.92 -8.21
CA ILE A 80 -2.52 -8.71 -7.22
C ILE A 80 -1.23 -9.14 -7.89
N ARG A 81 -0.10 -8.77 -7.29
CA ARG A 81 1.25 -9.15 -7.72
C ARG A 81 1.84 -10.06 -6.66
N GLU A 82 2.17 -11.27 -7.05
CA GLU A 82 2.77 -12.29 -6.21
C GLU A 82 4.29 -12.29 -6.37
N TYR A 83 5.00 -12.35 -5.26
CA TYR A 83 6.45 -12.51 -5.17
C TYR A 83 6.77 -13.77 -4.37
N GLN A 84 8.05 -14.18 -4.36
CA GLN A 84 8.49 -15.35 -3.60
C GLN A 84 8.52 -15.11 -2.09
N SER A 85 8.63 -13.84 -1.66
CA SER A 85 8.74 -13.47 -0.25
C SER A 85 8.28 -12.03 -0.01
N HIS A 86 8.09 -11.66 1.26
CA HIS A 86 7.83 -10.27 1.63
C HIS A 86 9.00 -9.34 1.29
N VAL A 87 10.23 -9.83 1.50
CA VAL A 87 11.45 -9.09 1.13
C VAL A 87 11.48 -8.81 -0.38
N ASP A 88 11.11 -9.78 -1.21
CA ASP A 88 11.05 -9.56 -2.66
C ASP A 88 9.93 -8.60 -3.06
N ALA A 89 8.77 -8.70 -2.41
CA ALA A 89 7.64 -7.80 -2.64
C ALA A 89 8.01 -6.33 -2.32
N LEU A 90 8.72 -6.11 -1.20
CA LEU A 90 9.27 -4.80 -0.85
C LEU A 90 10.34 -4.36 -1.86
N GLN A 91 11.41 -5.14 -2.00
CA GLN A 91 12.61 -4.73 -2.74
C GLN A 91 12.38 -4.56 -4.24
N TYR A 92 11.50 -5.36 -4.84
CA TYR A 92 11.29 -5.38 -6.29
C TYR A 92 9.90 -4.94 -6.72
N GLY A 93 8.92 -4.97 -5.81
CA GLY A 93 7.53 -4.67 -6.15
C GLY A 93 7.07 -3.26 -5.82
N GLU A 94 7.64 -2.63 -4.78
CA GLU A 94 7.15 -1.36 -4.25
C GLU A 94 7.25 -0.22 -5.26
N ASP A 95 8.44 0.06 -5.80
CA ASP A 95 8.65 1.15 -6.77
C ASP A 95 7.75 1.01 -8.03
N TYR A 96 7.56 -0.24 -8.48
CA TYR A 96 6.68 -0.55 -9.61
C TYR A 96 5.20 -0.39 -9.28
N ALA A 97 4.79 -0.49 -8.01
CA ALA A 97 3.42 -0.22 -7.58
C ALA A 97 3.22 1.27 -7.39
N ALA A 98 4.11 1.92 -6.64
CA ALA A 98 4.10 3.35 -6.38
C ALA A 98 4.04 4.19 -7.66
N SER A 99 4.86 3.84 -8.67
CA SER A 99 4.90 4.56 -9.96
C SER A 99 3.58 4.55 -10.74
N VAL A 100 2.66 3.62 -10.46
CA VAL A 100 1.38 3.48 -11.18
C VAL A 100 0.14 3.67 -10.29
N THR A 101 0.33 4.15 -9.06
CA THR A 101 -0.75 4.43 -8.09
C THR A 101 -0.74 5.87 -7.57
N GLY A 102 -1.89 6.35 -7.14
CA GLY A 102 -2.02 7.70 -6.56
C GLY A 102 -2.15 8.79 -7.62
N LYS A 103 -2.13 10.06 -7.19
CA LYS A 103 -2.46 11.20 -8.06
C LYS A 103 -1.43 11.41 -9.18
N ASP A 104 -0.16 11.10 -8.90
CA ASP A 104 0.98 11.37 -9.78
C ASP A 104 1.41 10.13 -10.58
N ALA A 105 0.57 9.09 -10.60
CA ALA A 105 0.88 7.83 -11.26
C ALA A 105 1.13 7.97 -12.77
N LEU A 106 2.22 7.37 -13.22
CA LEU A 106 2.62 7.26 -14.61
C LEU A 106 1.92 6.06 -15.27
N VAL A 107 0.68 6.28 -15.70
CA VAL A 107 -0.12 5.24 -16.36
C VAL A 107 -0.05 5.33 -17.89
N SER A 108 0.50 6.40 -18.47
CA SER A 108 0.70 6.60 -19.91
C SER A 108 2.06 7.22 -20.25
N GLY A 109 2.51 7.04 -21.50
CA GLY A 109 3.80 7.56 -21.97
C GLY A 109 4.90 6.51 -21.96
N ASP A 110 6.13 6.96 -22.24
CA ASP A 110 7.30 6.09 -22.35
C ASP A 110 7.99 5.83 -21.01
N GLU A 111 7.68 6.63 -19.99
CA GLU A 111 8.26 6.57 -18.63
C GLU A 111 7.67 5.45 -17.76
N ILE A 112 6.70 4.68 -18.28
CA ILE A 112 6.08 3.57 -17.54
C ILE A 112 7.12 2.47 -17.33
N MET A 113 7.42 2.17 -16.06
CA MET A 113 8.40 1.15 -15.67
C MET A 113 8.02 -0.26 -16.13
N TRP A 114 6.72 -0.59 -16.15
CA TRP A 114 6.21 -1.88 -16.62
C TRP A 114 5.01 -1.70 -17.56
N LYS A 115 5.23 -1.95 -18.86
CA LYS A 115 4.26 -1.67 -19.93
C LYS A 115 3.10 -2.66 -19.99
N GLU A 116 3.32 -3.91 -19.59
CA GLU A 116 2.23 -4.90 -19.53
C GLU A 116 1.16 -4.45 -18.52
N GLY A 117 -0.10 -4.47 -18.94
CA GLY A 117 -1.22 -3.98 -18.14
C GLY A 117 -1.36 -2.45 -18.03
N ALA A 118 -0.49 -1.64 -18.63
CA ALA A 118 -0.54 -0.17 -18.51
C ALA A 118 -1.89 0.45 -18.93
N LYS A 119 -2.57 -0.11 -19.93
CA LYS A 119 -3.92 0.33 -20.33
C LYS A 119 -4.99 -0.03 -19.29
N ASP A 120 -4.84 -1.16 -18.61
CA ASP A 120 -5.78 -1.64 -17.59
C ASP A 120 -5.68 -0.79 -16.30
N ARG A 121 -4.52 -0.19 -16.03
CA ARG A 121 -4.29 0.75 -14.90
C ARG A 121 -4.85 2.15 -15.13
N ARG A 122 -5.54 2.39 -16.24
CA ARG A 122 -6.23 3.67 -16.54
C ARG A 122 -7.73 3.53 -16.35
N LYS A 123 -8.36 4.63 -15.96
CA LYS A 123 -9.80 4.79 -15.90
C LYS A 123 -10.21 6.10 -16.59
N CYS A 124 -11.25 5.98 -17.39
CA CYS A 124 -11.96 7.09 -18.01
C CYS A 124 -12.87 7.73 -16.95
N VAL A 125 -12.52 8.93 -16.48
CA VAL A 125 -13.32 9.69 -15.51
C VAL A 125 -14.03 10.84 -16.26
N PRO A 126 -15.38 10.93 -16.21
CA PRO A 126 -16.11 12.01 -16.86
C PRO A 126 -15.56 13.39 -16.48
N ARG A 127 -15.47 14.30 -17.44
CA ARG A 127 -15.01 15.67 -17.18
C ARG A 127 -16.05 16.41 -16.35
N ALA A 128 -15.61 17.05 -15.27
CA ALA A 128 -16.50 17.90 -14.46
C ALA A 128 -16.90 19.13 -15.28
N GLY A 129 -18.20 19.39 -15.41
CA GLY A 129 -18.73 20.67 -15.91
C GLY A 129 -18.82 20.86 -17.43
N ASN A 130 -18.39 19.89 -18.25
CA ASN A 130 -18.37 20.04 -19.71
C ASN A 130 -19.31 19.02 -20.38
N SER A 131 -20.19 19.50 -21.26
CA SER A 131 -21.09 18.70 -22.10
C SER A 131 -20.38 18.03 -23.30
N GLU A 132 -19.06 18.17 -23.39
CA GLU A 132 -18.26 17.60 -24.47
C GLU A 132 -18.02 16.11 -24.25
N ALA A 133 -18.20 15.32 -25.31
CA ALA A 133 -17.91 13.90 -25.31
C ALA A 133 -16.43 13.65 -24.95
N GLY A 134 -16.19 12.88 -23.88
CA GLY A 134 -14.85 12.47 -23.48
C GLY A 134 -14.69 12.29 -21.98
N CYS A 135 -13.49 11.90 -21.57
CA CYS A 135 -13.13 11.69 -20.18
C CYS A 135 -11.64 11.92 -19.96
N ASP A 136 -11.30 12.26 -18.73
CA ASP A 136 -9.91 12.35 -18.30
C ASP A 136 -9.40 10.94 -18.04
N GLN A 137 -8.21 10.64 -18.56
CA GLN A 137 -7.52 9.40 -18.25
C GLN A 137 -6.85 9.58 -16.89
N LYS A 138 -7.44 8.95 -15.88
CA LYS A 138 -6.91 8.95 -14.52
C LYS A 138 -6.33 7.58 -14.18
N PRO A 139 -5.39 7.51 -13.24
CA PRO A 139 -4.97 6.24 -12.65
C PRO A 139 -6.18 5.52 -12.08
N ARG A 140 -6.30 4.22 -12.35
CA ARG A 140 -7.38 3.38 -11.80
C ARG A 140 -7.16 3.14 -10.32
N PHE A 141 -5.92 2.95 -9.92
CA PHE A 141 -5.53 2.55 -8.58
C PHE A 141 -5.06 3.77 -7.79
N GLY A 142 -5.73 4.04 -6.66
CA GLY A 142 -5.44 5.20 -5.82
C GLY A 142 -4.25 4.97 -4.87
N GLY A 143 -3.86 3.72 -4.67
CA GLY A 143 -2.83 3.30 -3.74
C GLY A 143 -2.58 1.78 -3.84
N TYR A 144 -1.67 1.30 -3.01
CA TYR A 144 -1.31 -0.11 -2.89
C TYR A 144 -1.06 -0.48 -1.44
N VAL A 145 -1.10 -1.79 -1.16
CA VAL A 145 -0.57 -2.37 0.06
C VAL A 145 0.40 -3.50 -0.26
N ILE A 146 1.39 -3.69 0.61
CA ILE A 146 2.32 -4.81 0.63
C ILE A 146 1.99 -5.63 1.87
N MET A 147 1.55 -6.87 1.67
CA MET A 147 1.16 -7.78 2.75
C MET A 147 1.74 -9.16 2.47
N GLY A 148 2.60 -9.66 3.36
CA GLY A 148 3.31 -10.91 3.08
C GLY A 148 4.06 -10.84 1.74
N ASN A 149 3.93 -11.87 0.91
CA ASN A 149 4.54 -11.93 -0.42
C ASN A 149 3.75 -11.19 -1.54
N LEU A 150 2.70 -10.45 -1.20
CA LEU A 150 1.82 -9.80 -2.17
C LEU A 150 2.01 -8.29 -2.19
N VAL A 151 1.98 -7.71 -3.40
CA VAL A 151 1.72 -6.29 -3.63
C VAL A 151 0.36 -6.14 -4.30
N ILE A 152 -0.55 -5.38 -3.69
CA ILE A 152 -1.95 -5.31 -4.07
C ILE A 152 -2.31 -3.86 -4.36
N LEU A 153 -2.68 -3.56 -5.60
CA LEU A 153 -3.14 -2.24 -6.03
C LEU A 153 -4.66 -2.23 -6.04
N CYS A 154 -5.28 -1.20 -5.46
CA CYS A 154 -6.73 -1.17 -5.25
C CYS A 154 -7.39 0.03 -5.94
N GLU A 155 -8.54 -0.18 -6.58
CA GLU A 155 -9.27 0.90 -7.22
C GLU A 155 -9.74 1.94 -6.18
N GLY A 156 -9.48 3.21 -6.48
CA GLY A 156 -9.91 4.34 -5.66
C GLY A 156 -9.58 5.65 -6.36
N LEU A 157 -10.41 6.68 -6.21
CA LEU A 157 -10.11 8.03 -6.74
C LEU A 157 -9.17 8.80 -5.80
N SER A 158 -9.03 8.33 -4.57
CA SER A 158 -8.04 8.79 -3.59
C SER A 158 -7.28 7.60 -3.01
N GLU A 159 -6.14 7.89 -2.40
CA GLU A 159 -5.38 6.92 -1.62
C GLU A 159 -6.23 6.30 -0.51
N GLN A 160 -6.97 7.12 0.26
CA GLN A 160 -7.82 6.62 1.35
C GLN A 160 -8.88 5.62 0.87
N GLU A 161 -9.58 5.90 -0.23
CA GLU A 161 -10.55 4.99 -0.82
C GLU A 161 -9.90 3.67 -1.24
N SER A 162 -8.72 3.76 -1.86
CA SER A 162 -7.95 2.61 -2.33
C SER A 162 -7.46 1.74 -1.17
N LEU A 163 -6.86 2.35 -0.15
CA LEU A 163 -6.34 1.64 1.02
C LEU A 163 -7.48 0.98 1.81
N THR A 164 -8.65 1.62 1.90
CA THR A 164 -9.83 1.00 2.52
C THR A 164 -10.22 -0.31 1.80
N LEU A 165 -10.21 -0.31 0.47
CA LEU A 165 -10.48 -1.51 -0.32
C LEU A 165 -9.39 -2.59 -0.13
N CYS A 166 -8.12 -2.18 -0.12
CA CYS A 166 -6.98 -3.07 0.08
C CYS A 166 -6.99 -3.73 1.46
N HIS A 167 -7.26 -2.99 2.52
CA HIS A 167 -7.39 -3.53 3.87
C HIS A 167 -8.60 -4.47 4.01
N SER A 168 -9.72 -4.14 3.34
CA SER A 168 -10.86 -5.07 3.25
C SER A 168 -10.48 -6.37 2.53
N PHE A 169 -9.71 -6.28 1.44
CA PHE A 169 -9.26 -7.45 0.71
C PHE A 169 -8.26 -8.28 1.52
N LYS A 170 -7.32 -7.63 2.23
CA LYS A 170 -6.40 -8.25 3.17
C LYS A 170 -7.14 -9.13 4.17
N ASN A 171 -8.07 -8.53 4.93
CA ASN A 171 -8.84 -9.22 5.96
C ASN A 171 -9.73 -10.34 5.39
N PHE A 172 -9.99 -10.31 4.09
CA PHE A 172 -10.74 -11.35 3.41
C PHE A 172 -9.87 -12.56 3.03
N ILE A 173 -8.62 -12.37 2.60
CA ILE A 173 -7.72 -13.47 2.21
C ILE A 173 -6.87 -14.00 3.37
N VAL A 174 -6.68 -13.19 4.42
CA VAL A 174 -6.04 -13.59 5.69
C VAL A 174 -6.92 -13.09 6.84
N PRO A 175 -7.93 -13.89 7.25
CA PRO A 175 -8.85 -13.54 8.34
C PRO A 175 -8.19 -13.49 9.73
#